data_AF-A0A1B6GGR4-F1
#
_entry.id   AF-A0A1B6GGR4-F1
#
_cell.length_a   1.000
_cell.length_b   1.000
_cell.length_c   1.000
_cell.angle_alpha   90.00
_cell.angle_beta   90.00
_cell.angle_gamma   90.00
#
_symmetry.space_group_name_H-M   'P 1'
#
loop_
_entity.id
_entity.type
_entity.pdbx_description
1 polymer ?
#
loop_
_entity_poly.entity_id
_entity_poly.type
_entity_poly.pdbx_seq_one_letter_code
_entity_poly.pdbx_strand_id
1 'polypeptide(L)'
;MYSKYLISKSISCHWARAYSTVLPAPNTSPKIQATGIFINNEWLKSSSGKTFQTVDPATGNVIAEVQRSDKNDVDKAVHAAIQAFKLNSPWRKMDASQRGLLLNRLADLMERDAQYLASLETLDNGKLYAWSYGVDLPLSVKCLRYYAGFADKNHGKTVPFDGEYFTYTRHEPVGVCAQIIPWNFPMLMAAWKIGPAIATGNV
;
A
#
# COMPACT_ATOMS: atom_id res chain seq x y z
N MET A 1 -64.48 -13.66 10.94
CA MET A 1 -63.42 -14.30 11.77
C MET A 1 -62.19 -14.42 10.89
N TYR A 2 -61.04 -13.75 11.01
CA TYR A 2 -60.31 -12.94 11.98
C TYR A 2 -59.51 -11.92 11.10
N SER A 3 -59.73 -10.61 11.13
CA SER A 3 -59.01 -9.60 11.91
C SER A 3 -57.55 -9.94 12.28
N LYS A 4 -56.55 -9.23 11.70
CA LYS A 4 -55.75 -8.17 12.38
C LYS A 4 -54.37 -7.88 11.75
N TYR A 5 -54.22 -6.60 11.35
CA TYR A 5 -53.07 -5.70 11.57
C TYR A 5 -51.72 -5.82 10.81
N LEU A 6 -51.38 -4.68 10.17
CA LEU A 6 -50.10 -3.94 10.16
C LEU A 6 -48.91 -4.66 9.48
N ILE A 7 -48.11 -4.08 8.60
CA ILE A 7 -47.36 -2.82 8.75
C ILE A 7 -47.02 -2.28 7.34
N SER A 8 -47.44 -1.04 7.09
CA SER A 8 -46.78 -0.11 6.16
C SER A 8 -45.35 0.12 6.64
N LYS A 9 -44.36 -0.13 5.79
CA LYS A 9 -43.14 0.69 5.73
C LYS A 9 -42.47 0.45 4.39
N SER A 10 -42.33 1.55 3.65
CA SER A 10 -41.51 1.65 2.46
C SER A 10 -40.17 0.95 2.68
N ILE A 11 -39.83 0.05 1.77
CA ILE A 11 -38.46 -0.44 1.63
C ILE A 11 -37.69 0.76 1.06
N SER A 12 -37.21 1.62 1.96
CA SER A 12 -36.19 2.60 1.64
C SER A 12 -34.96 1.81 1.20
N CYS A 13 -34.73 1.83 -0.11
CA CYS A 13 -33.51 1.40 -0.73
C CYS A 13 -32.36 2.23 -0.14
N HIS A 14 -31.58 1.66 0.78
CA HIS A 14 -30.43 2.33 1.42
C HIS A 14 -29.21 2.44 0.48
N TRP A 15 -29.42 2.43 -0.84
CA TRP A 15 -28.37 2.55 -1.86
C TRP A 15 -28.05 4.01 -2.25
N ALA A 16 -28.25 4.94 -1.33
CA ALA A 16 -27.79 6.31 -1.48
C ALA A 16 -27.26 6.82 -0.15
N ARG A 17 -26.13 6.27 0.30
CA ARG A 17 -25.23 7.09 1.13
C ARG A 17 -24.64 8.11 0.16
N ALA A 18 -25.34 9.23 0.00
CA ALA A 18 -24.82 10.40 -0.67
C ALA A 18 -23.41 10.66 -0.13
N TYR A 19 -22.43 10.83 -1.02
CA TYR A 19 -21.14 11.44 -0.66
C TYR A 19 -21.39 12.93 -0.34
N SER A 20 -22.10 13.16 0.75
CA SER A 20 -22.19 14.43 1.45
C SER A 20 -21.13 14.45 2.56
N THR A 21 -19.95 13.89 2.30
CA THR A 21 -18.79 14.13 3.17
C THR A 21 -18.16 15.41 2.67
N VAL A 22 -18.40 16.51 3.39
CA VAL A 22 -17.60 17.73 3.26
C VAL A 22 -16.14 17.31 3.17
N LEU A 23 -15.48 17.65 2.06
CA LEU A 23 -14.05 17.43 1.89
C LEU A 23 -13.33 18.04 3.10
N PRO A 24 -12.62 17.25 3.93
CA PRO A 24 -11.95 17.81 5.10
C PRO A 24 -10.96 18.88 4.65
N ALA A 25 -10.92 20.02 5.34
CA ALA A 25 -10.01 21.10 4.95
C ALA A 25 -8.56 20.59 4.90
N PRO A 26 -7.79 20.86 3.84
CA PRO A 26 -6.40 20.41 3.77
C PRO A 26 -5.57 21.05 4.87
N ASN A 27 -4.56 20.33 5.36
CA ASN A 27 -3.47 20.97 6.09
C ASN A 27 -2.50 21.52 5.04
N THR A 28 -2.32 22.84 4.97
CA THR A 28 -1.44 23.48 3.98
C THR A 28 0.04 23.40 4.34
N SER A 29 0.37 22.95 5.55
CA SER A 29 1.75 22.76 6.01
C SER A 29 1.86 21.48 6.86
N PRO A 30 1.60 20.30 6.26
CA PRO A 30 1.68 19.03 6.95
C PRO A 30 3.10 18.80 7.49
N LYS A 31 3.20 18.38 8.75
CA LYS A 31 4.49 18.05 9.37
C LYS A 31 5.15 16.89 8.63
N ILE A 32 6.39 17.09 8.18
CA ILE A 32 7.19 16.01 7.59
C ILE A 32 7.65 15.08 8.70
N GLN A 33 7.22 13.82 8.64
CA GLN A 33 7.49 12.84 9.70
C GLN A 33 8.78 12.07 9.46
N ALA A 34 9.12 11.80 8.20
CA ALA A 34 10.26 10.98 7.84
C ALA A 34 10.92 11.46 6.55
N THR A 35 12.24 11.54 6.57
CA THR A 35 13.09 11.88 5.42
C THR A 35 14.27 10.92 5.27
N GLY A 36 14.30 9.86 6.08
CA GLY A 36 15.35 8.85 6.10
C GLY A 36 15.19 7.76 5.04
N ILE A 37 16.17 6.87 4.97
CA ILE A 37 16.09 5.63 4.20
C ILE A 37 15.45 4.57 5.09
N PHE A 38 14.38 3.92 4.64
CA PHE A 38 13.65 2.92 5.46
C PHE A 38 14.17 1.51 5.20
N ILE A 39 14.90 0.93 6.16
CA ILE A 39 15.47 -0.43 6.07
C ILE A 39 15.24 -1.14 7.40
N ASN A 40 14.77 -2.39 7.35
CA ASN A 40 14.54 -3.23 8.53
C ASN A 40 13.66 -2.58 9.62
N ASN A 41 12.60 -1.88 9.17
CA ASN A 41 11.68 -1.10 10.00
C ASN A 41 12.30 0.10 10.74
N GLU A 42 13.46 0.58 10.30
CA GLU A 42 14.16 1.73 10.89
C GLU A 42 14.46 2.82 9.84
N TRP A 43 14.51 4.08 10.30
CA TRP A 43 14.92 5.22 9.48
C TRP A 43 16.43 5.46 9.63
N LEU A 44 17.16 5.34 8.53
CA LEU A 44 18.60 5.47 8.47
C LEU A 44 19.02 6.74 7.73
N LYS A 45 20.22 7.25 8.05
CA LYS A 45 20.91 8.26 7.23
C LYS A 45 21.59 7.58 6.03
N SER A 46 21.80 8.33 4.94
CA SER A 46 22.59 7.82 3.82
C SER A 46 24.00 7.47 4.26
N SER A 47 24.55 6.39 3.71
CA SER A 47 25.94 5.99 3.89
C SER A 47 26.92 7.08 3.43
N SER A 48 26.53 7.89 2.44
CA SER A 48 27.32 9.02 1.96
C SER A 48 27.15 10.30 2.81
N GLY A 49 26.16 10.33 3.70
CA GLY A 49 25.75 11.52 4.45
C GLY A 49 25.06 12.60 3.62
N LYS A 50 24.86 12.37 2.30
CA LYS A 50 24.26 13.37 1.40
C LYS A 50 22.74 13.42 1.53
N THR A 51 22.19 14.60 1.29
CA THR A 51 20.76 14.86 1.16
C THR A 51 20.46 15.48 -0.21
N PHE A 52 19.18 15.52 -0.57
CA PHE A 52 18.66 16.33 -1.68
C PHE A 52 17.36 17.02 -1.27
N GLN A 53 17.04 18.14 -1.90
CA GLN A 53 15.83 18.91 -1.60
C GLN A 53 14.65 18.34 -2.36
N THR A 54 13.53 18.17 -1.67
CA THR A 54 12.21 18.08 -2.31
C THR A 54 11.52 19.45 -2.23
N VAL A 55 10.83 19.83 -3.30
CA VAL A 55 10.34 21.19 -3.51
C VAL A 55 8.85 21.16 -3.76
N ASP A 56 8.14 22.15 -3.24
CA ASP A 56 6.73 22.37 -3.54
C ASP A 56 6.64 22.96 -4.95
N PRO A 57 6.07 22.24 -5.93
CA PRO A 57 5.99 22.72 -7.31
C PRO A 57 5.05 23.91 -7.48
N ALA A 58 4.14 24.19 -6.54
CA ALA A 58 3.25 25.34 -6.60
C ALA A 58 3.95 26.65 -6.21
N THR A 59 4.97 26.58 -5.34
CA THR A 59 5.65 27.77 -4.81
C THR A 59 7.14 27.85 -5.16
N GLY A 60 7.75 26.73 -5.54
CA GLY A 60 9.20 26.57 -5.72
C GLY A 60 9.99 26.50 -4.42
N ASN A 61 9.34 26.56 -3.26
CA ASN A 61 10.01 26.52 -1.97
C ASN A 61 10.44 25.09 -1.60
N VAL A 62 11.52 24.99 -0.83
CA VAL A 62 11.99 23.70 -0.31
C VAL A 62 11.03 23.23 0.80
N ILE A 63 10.54 22.00 0.67
CA ILE A 63 9.71 21.34 1.69
C ILE A 63 10.60 20.70 2.77
N ALA A 64 11.59 19.91 2.34
CA ALA A 64 12.48 19.17 3.23
C ALA A 64 13.78 18.73 2.52
N GLU A 65 14.79 18.38 3.33
CA GLU A 65 15.94 17.61 2.89
C GLU A 65 15.73 16.11 3.11
N VAL A 66 15.81 15.33 2.04
CA VAL A 66 15.63 13.87 2.03
C VAL A 66 17.00 13.19 1.89
N GLN A 67 17.21 12.10 2.62
CA GLN A 67 18.45 11.32 2.54
C GLN A 67 18.65 10.79 1.11
N ARG A 68 19.82 11.05 0.54
CA ARG A 68 20.16 10.64 -0.83
C ARG A 68 20.83 9.28 -0.82
N SER A 69 20.05 8.23 -1.01
CA SER A 69 20.56 6.86 -1.11
C SER A 69 21.61 6.71 -2.21
N ASP A 70 22.64 5.91 -1.95
CA ASP A 70 23.61 5.45 -2.94
C ASP A 70 23.61 3.92 -3.06
N LYS A 71 24.59 3.38 -3.80
CA LYS A 71 24.73 1.93 -3.99
C LYS A 71 24.86 1.18 -2.66
N ASN A 72 25.60 1.71 -1.69
CA ASN A 72 25.80 1.04 -0.40
C ASN A 72 24.50 0.97 0.41
N ASP A 73 23.65 2.00 0.31
CA ASP A 73 22.33 2.01 0.94
C ASP A 73 21.40 0.98 0.30
N VAL A 74 21.45 0.84 -1.04
CA VAL A 74 20.72 -0.20 -1.77
C VAL A 74 21.21 -1.59 -1.38
N ASP A 75 22.52 -1.80 -1.30
CA ASP A 75 23.10 -3.07 -0.88
C ASP A 75 22.62 -3.45 0.53
N LYS A 76 22.59 -2.51 1.48
CA LYS A 76 22.02 -2.75 2.83
C LYS A 76 20.54 -3.16 2.77
N ALA A 77 19.73 -2.49 1.96
CA ALA A 77 18.32 -2.81 1.80
C ALA A 77 18.12 -4.23 1.22
N VAL A 78 18.89 -4.59 0.20
CA VAL A 78 18.88 -5.93 -0.41
C VAL A 78 19.30 -6.98 0.61
N HIS A 79 20.36 -6.75 1.40
CA HIS A 79 20.76 -7.69 2.45
C HIS A 79 19.67 -7.90 3.48
N ALA A 80 19.01 -6.83 3.94
CA ALA A 80 17.89 -6.93 4.89
C ALA A 80 16.70 -7.72 4.29
N ALA A 81 16.35 -7.46 3.03
CA ALA A 81 15.31 -8.19 2.32
C ALA A 81 15.65 -9.69 2.19
N ILE A 82 16.90 -10.04 1.83
CA ILE A 82 17.36 -11.43 1.78
C ILE A 82 17.22 -12.10 3.16
N GLN A 83 17.58 -11.43 4.25
CA GLN A 83 17.40 -11.98 5.60
C GLN A 83 15.92 -12.23 5.91
N ALA A 84 15.04 -11.28 5.58
CA ALA A 84 13.60 -11.42 5.75
C ALA A 84 13.00 -12.55 4.88
N PHE A 85 13.62 -12.89 3.75
CA PHE A 85 13.13 -13.92 2.82
C PHE A 85 13.69 -15.34 3.05
N LYS A 86 14.60 -15.54 4.02
CA LYS A 86 15.12 -16.87 4.38
C LYS A 86 14.00 -17.85 4.72
N LEU A 87 14.15 -19.12 4.33
CA LEU A 87 13.09 -20.15 4.38
C LEU A 87 12.36 -20.27 5.74
N ASN A 88 13.08 -20.08 6.85
CA ASN A 88 12.54 -20.20 8.21
C ASN A 88 12.21 -18.85 8.87
N SER A 89 12.24 -17.75 8.13
CA SER A 89 11.95 -16.42 8.66
C SER A 89 10.46 -16.28 9.04
N PRO A 90 10.13 -15.30 9.91
CA PRO A 90 8.73 -14.99 10.21
C PRO A 90 7.90 -14.72 8.94
N TRP A 91 8.47 -14.03 7.94
CA TRP A 91 7.78 -13.71 6.70
C TRP A 91 7.47 -14.94 5.84
N ARG A 92 8.45 -15.85 5.68
CA ARG A 92 8.27 -17.08 4.88
C ARG A 92 7.36 -18.11 5.54
N LYS A 93 7.33 -18.13 6.87
CA LYS A 93 6.47 -19.03 7.66
C LYS A 93 5.08 -18.46 7.92
N MET A 94 4.84 -17.18 7.62
CA MET A 94 3.55 -16.54 7.82
C MET A 94 2.49 -17.15 6.92
N ASP A 95 1.33 -17.45 7.50
CA ASP A 95 0.17 -17.90 6.73
C ASP A 95 -0.19 -16.90 5.64
N ALA A 96 -0.63 -17.42 4.50
CA ALA A 96 -1.02 -16.59 3.37
C ALA A 96 -2.15 -15.61 3.72
N SER A 97 -3.11 -16.03 4.55
CA SER A 97 -4.20 -15.20 5.05
C SER A 97 -3.72 -14.09 5.99
N GLN A 98 -2.70 -14.33 6.80
CA GLN A 98 -2.10 -13.32 7.69
C GLN A 98 -1.45 -12.18 6.89
N ARG A 99 -0.82 -12.47 5.75
CA ARG A 99 -0.34 -11.41 4.83
C ARG A 99 -1.49 -10.53 4.33
N GLY A 100 -2.64 -11.13 4.03
CA GLY A 100 -3.87 -10.41 3.71
C GLY A 100 -4.35 -9.50 4.86
N LEU A 101 -4.30 -9.99 6.10
CA LEU A 101 -4.64 -9.17 7.28
C LEU A 101 -3.70 -7.97 7.44
N LEU A 102 -2.40 -8.15 7.22
CA LEU A 102 -1.43 -7.04 7.29
C LEU A 102 -1.67 -5.99 6.19
N LEU A 103 -2.00 -6.42 4.97
CA LEU A 103 -2.36 -5.49 3.88
C LEU A 103 -3.65 -4.72 4.19
N ASN A 104 -4.67 -5.38 4.74
CA ASN A 104 -5.87 -4.70 5.22
C ASN A 104 -5.54 -3.71 6.35
N ARG A 105 -4.68 -4.11 7.28
CA ARG A 105 -4.26 -3.22 8.36
C ARG A 105 -3.51 -1.99 7.85
N LEU A 106 -2.66 -2.14 6.84
CA LEU A 106 -2.02 -1.00 6.18
C LEU A 106 -3.06 -0.08 5.53
N ALA A 107 -4.05 -0.64 4.84
CA ALA A 107 -5.14 0.12 4.25
C ALA A 107 -5.95 0.90 5.32
N ASP A 108 -6.23 0.29 6.47
CA ASP A 108 -6.93 0.94 7.58
C ASP A 108 -6.11 2.10 8.17
N LEU A 109 -4.78 1.95 8.26
CA LEU A 109 -3.89 3.02 8.72
C LEU A 109 -3.83 4.18 7.71
N MET A 110 -3.85 3.88 6.41
CA MET A 110 -3.94 4.91 5.37
C MET A 110 -5.27 5.68 5.43
N GLU A 111 -6.39 4.99 5.65
CA GLU A 111 -7.68 5.65 5.84
C GLU A 111 -7.73 6.50 7.12
N ARG A 112 -7.14 6.01 8.22
CA ARG A 112 -7.00 6.77 9.46
C ARG A 112 -6.27 8.10 9.21
N ASP A 113 -5.20 8.07 8.43
CA ASP A 113 -4.34 9.23 8.17
C ASP A 113 -4.71 9.96 6.86
N ALA A 114 -5.93 9.77 6.35
CA ALA A 114 -6.26 10.15 4.98
C ALA A 114 -6.09 11.64 4.67
N GLN A 115 -6.51 12.51 5.58
CA GLN A 115 -6.34 13.96 5.45
C GLN A 115 -4.86 14.35 5.40
N TYR A 116 -4.01 13.72 6.22
CA TYR A 116 -2.58 13.99 6.26
C TYR A 116 -1.90 13.53 4.97
N LEU A 117 -2.14 12.29 4.56
CA LEU A 117 -1.55 11.72 3.35
C LEU A 117 -1.97 12.50 2.10
N ALA A 118 -3.25 12.85 1.96
CA ALA A 118 -3.73 13.64 0.84
C ALA A 118 -3.16 15.07 0.82
N SER A 119 -2.98 15.69 1.99
CA SER A 119 -2.35 17.01 2.11
C SER A 119 -0.88 16.98 1.71
N LEU A 120 -0.14 15.96 2.17
CA LEU A 120 1.27 15.77 1.84
C LEU A 120 1.48 15.43 0.35
N GLU A 121 0.63 14.55 -0.20
CA GLU A 121 0.62 14.23 -1.63
C GLU A 121 0.44 15.50 -2.46
N THR A 122 -0.50 16.38 -2.09
CA THR A 122 -0.70 17.66 -2.78
C THR A 122 0.49 18.60 -2.63
N LEU A 123 1.08 18.70 -1.44
CA LEU A 123 2.22 19.58 -1.19
C LEU A 123 3.43 19.19 -2.06
N ASP A 124 3.76 17.90 -2.14
CA ASP A 124 4.98 17.43 -2.79
C ASP A 124 4.80 17.17 -4.30
N ASN A 125 3.61 16.79 -4.75
CA ASN A 125 3.32 16.53 -6.16
C ASN A 125 2.74 17.75 -6.91
N GLY A 126 2.02 18.64 -6.22
CA GLY A 126 1.31 19.77 -6.82
C GLY A 126 -0.10 19.47 -7.34
N LYS A 127 -0.57 18.22 -7.28
CA LYS A 127 -1.95 17.88 -7.66
C LYS A 127 -2.96 18.51 -6.70
N LEU A 128 -4.15 18.80 -7.22
CA LEU A 128 -5.25 19.35 -6.43
C LEU A 128 -5.63 18.41 -5.27
N TYR A 129 -5.77 18.96 -4.07
CA TYR A 129 -6.12 18.20 -2.86
C TYR A 129 -7.41 17.39 -2.98
N ALA A 130 -8.41 17.92 -3.68
CA ALA A 130 -9.65 17.19 -3.95
C ALA A 130 -9.42 15.88 -4.73
N TRP A 131 -8.40 15.84 -5.60
CA TRP A 131 -7.99 14.63 -6.32
C TRP A 131 -7.19 13.71 -5.41
N SER A 132 -6.21 14.23 -4.66
CA SER A 132 -5.44 13.45 -3.68
C SER A 132 -6.35 12.71 -2.68
N TYR A 133 -7.34 13.42 -2.12
CA TYR A 133 -8.25 12.88 -1.11
C TYR A 133 -9.39 12.05 -1.73
N GLY A 134 -9.96 12.51 -2.84
CA GLY A 134 -11.15 11.89 -3.44
C GLY A 134 -10.86 10.75 -4.42
N VAL A 135 -9.64 10.67 -4.94
CA VAL A 135 -9.25 9.72 -6.00
C VAL A 135 -8.04 8.90 -5.60
N ASP A 136 -6.88 9.54 -5.41
CA ASP A 136 -5.60 8.84 -5.23
C ASP A 136 -5.58 7.97 -3.99
N LEU A 137 -5.98 8.53 -2.84
CA LEU A 137 -6.03 7.79 -1.58
C LEU A 137 -7.04 6.65 -1.62
N PRO A 138 -8.32 6.86 -2.02
CA PRO A 138 -9.28 5.77 -2.14
C PRO A 138 -8.86 4.68 -3.11
N LEU A 139 -8.23 5.02 -4.24
CA LEU A 139 -7.72 4.03 -5.19
C LEU A 139 -6.56 3.23 -4.60
N SER A 140 -5.67 3.87 -3.84
CA SER A 140 -4.55 3.20 -3.17
C SER A 140 -5.06 2.21 -2.12
N VAL A 141 -6.00 2.65 -1.27
CA VAL A 141 -6.67 1.81 -0.26
C VAL A 141 -7.40 0.64 -0.91
N LYS A 142 -8.18 0.89 -1.97
CA LYS A 142 -8.88 -0.17 -2.72
C LYS A 142 -7.91 -1.17 -3.34
N CYS A 143 -6.78 -0.71 -3.87
CA CYS A 143 -5.75 -1.58 -4.44
C CYS A 143 -5.16 -2.51 -3.37
N LEU A 144 -4.79 -1.97 -2.20
CA LEU A 144 -4.27 -2.77 -1.09
C LEU A 144 -5.29 -3.80 -0.61
N ARG A 145 -6.56 -3.39 -0.42
CA ARG A 145 -7.64 -4.30 -0.01
C ARG A 145 -7.95 -5.38 -1.06
N TYR A 146 -7.87 -5.03 -2.35
CA TYR A 146 -8.02 -6.00 -3.43
C TYR A 146 -6.95 -7.09 -3.34
N TYR A 147 -5.67 -6.70 -3.24
CA TYR A 147 -4.57 -7.66 -3.16
C TYR A 147 -4.51 -8.39 -1.80
N ALA A 148 -5.00 -7.77 -0.72
CA ALA A 148 -5.19 -8.45 0.56
C ALA A 148 -6.08 -9.70 0.40
N GLY A 149 -7.16 -9.58 -0.37
CA GLY A 149 -8.04 -10.70 -0.69
C GLY A 149 -7.39 -11.79 -1.55
N PHE A 150 -6.33 -11.47 -2.29
CA PHE A 150 -5.64 -12.39 -3.19
C PHE A 150 -4.53 -13.21 -2.51
N ALA A 151 -4.10 -12.80 -1.31
CA ALA A 151 -2.92 -13.34 -0.63
C ALA A 151 -2.92 -14.87 -0.45
N ASP A 152 -4.11 -15.47 -0.24
CA ASP A 152 -4.35 -16.90 -0.04
C ASP A 152 -5.14 -17.58 -1.17
N LYS A 153 -5.34 -16.89 -2.31
CA LYS A 153 -6.19 -17.38 -3.41
C LYS A 153 -5.45 -17.58 -4.75
N ASN A 154 -4.14 -17.35 -4.78
CA ASN A 154 -3.32 -17.66 -5.94
C ASN A 154 -2.93 -19.15 -5.95
N HIS A 155 -3.89 -20.01 -6.26
CA HIS A 155 -3.72 -21.46 -6.23
C HIS A 155 -2.78 -21.96 -7.33
N GLY A 156 -1.98 -22.98 -6.98
CA GLY A 156 -1.30 -23.82 -7.96
C GLY A 156 -2.27 -24.73 -8.72
N LYS A 157 -1.73 -25.70 -9.46
CA LYS A 157 -2.51 -26.63 -10.28
C LYS A 157 -2.10 -28.06 -10.00
N THR A 158 -3.05 -28.97 -10.07
CA THR A 158 -2.79 -30.40 -10.30
C THR A 158 -2.83 -30.66 -11.80
N VAL A 159 -1.80 -31.26 -12.36
CA VAL A 159 -1.64 -31.39 -13.82
C VAL A 159 -1.80 -32.86 -14.22
N PRO A 160 -2.73 -33.19 -15.13
CA PRO A 160 -2.86 -34.55 -15.67
C PRO A 160 -1.73 -34.79 -16.67
N PHE A 161 -0.62 -35.32 -16.17
CA PHE A 161 0.55 -35.64 -16.98
C PHE A 161 0.42 -37.03 -17.60
N ASP A 162 1.13 -37.28 -18.71
CA ASP A 162 1.12 -38.59 -19.36
C ASP A 162 1.82 -39.64 -18.47
N GLY A 163 1.25 -40.85 -18.42
CA GLY A 163 1.79 -41.96 -17.61
C GLY A 163 1.39 -41.90 -16.12
N GLU A 164 2.06 -42.70 -15.30
CA GLU A 164 1.72 -42.90 -13.88
C GLU A 164 2.48 -41.94 -12.96
N TYR A 165 2.22 -40.64 -13.10
CA TYR A 165 2.84 -39.59 -12.29
C TYR A 165 1.82 -38.65 -11.64
N PHE A 166 2.10 -38.23 -10.40
CA PHE A 166 1.35 -37.16 -9.75
C PHE A 166 2.12 -35.83 -9.86
N THR A 167 1.57 -34.89 -10.63
CA THR A 167 2.21 -33.61 -10.93
C THR A 167 1.39 -32.46 -10.36
N TYR A 168 2.06 -31.53 -9.67
CA TYR A 168 1.44 -30.30 -9.17
C TYR A 168 2.40 -29.11 -9.26
N THR A 169 1.84 -27.90 -9.28
CA THR A 169 2.61 -26.66 -9.25
C THR A 169 2.50 -25.96 -7.89
N ARG A 170 3.60 -25.35 -7.47
CA ARG A 170 3.65 -24.44 -6.32
C ARG A 170 3.87 -23.03 -6.84
N HIS A 171 2.99 -22.10 -6.46
CA HIS A 171 3.21 -20.68 -6.71
C HIS A 171 4.03 -20.12 -5.55
N GLU A 172 5.35 -20.14 -5.71
CA GLU A 172 6.28 -19.57 -4.74
C GLU A 172 6.53 -18.08 -5.06
N PRO A 173 6.84 -17.24 -4.04
CA PRO A 173 7.27 -15.88 -4.30
C PRO A 173 8.55 -15.88 -5.13
N VAL A 174 8.72 -14.88 -6.00
CA VAL A 174 9.93 -14.69 -6.81
C VAL A 174 11.14 -14.38 -5.91
N GLY A 175 10.93 -13.64 -4.82
CA GLY A 175 11.96 -13.31 -3.83
C GLY A 175 12.08 -11.82 -3.61
N VAL A 176 13.29 -11.29 -3.75
CA VAL A 176 13.58 -9.85 -3.57
C VAL A 176 13.15 -9.09 -4.82
N CYS A 177 12.21 -8.17 -4.67
CA CYS A 177 11.61 -7.40 -5.74
C CYS A 177 12.06 -5.93 -5.69
N ALA A 178 12.90 -5.51 -6.63
CA ALA A 178 13.23 -4.09 -6.80
C ALA A 178 12.08 -3.35 -7.51
N GLN A 179 11.52 -2.34 -6.85
CA GLN A 179 10.35 -1.60 -7.34
C GLN A 179 10.68 -0.11 -7.50
N ILE A 180 10.83 0.34 -8.75
CA ILE A 180 11.09 1.75 -9.08
C ILE A 180 9.77 2.38 -9.55
N ILE A 181 9.40 3.52 -8.98
CA ILE A 181 8.12 4.18 -9.24
C ILE A 181 8.30 5.63 -9.75
N PRO A 182 7.39 6.12 -10.60
CA PRO A 182 7.38 7.52 -11.03
C PRO A 182 6.73 8.44 -9.98
N TRP A 183 6.79 9.74 -10.23
CA TRP A 183 6.34 10.82 -9.33
C TRP A 183 4.93 11.34 -9.61
N ASN A 184 4.24 10.89 -10.65
CA ASN A 184 2.92 11.43 -11.04
C ASN A 184 1.76 10.97 -10.14
N PHE A 185 1.82 9.74 -9.63
CA PHE A 185 0.90 9.23 -8.60
C PHE A 185 1.66 8.51 -7.48
N PRO A 186 2.48 9.21 -6.66
CA PRO A 186 3.41 8.59 -5.72
C PRO A 186 2.77 7.50 -4.83
N MET A 187 1.71 7.86 -4.09
CA MET A 187 1.04 6.94 -3.18
C MET A 187 0.37 5.76 -3.91
N LEU A 188 -0.28 6.01 -5.05
CA LEU A 188 -0.96 4.97 -5.82
C LEU A 188 0.01 4.01 -6.49
N MET A 189 1.12 4.52 -7.02
CA MET A 189 2.17 3.70 -7.63
C MET A 189 2.83 2.80 -6.57
N ALA A 190 3.05 3.32 -5.36
CA ALA A 190 3.52 2.51 -4.24
C ALA A 190 2.51 1.39 -3.91
N ALA A 191 1.22 1.69 -3.80
CA ALA A 191 0.18 0.69 -3.54
C ALA A 191 0.09 -0.39 -4.64
N TRP A 192 0.20 0.00 -5.93
CA TRP A 192 0.20 -0.91 -7.08
C TRP A 192 1.39 -1.88 -7.08
N LYS A 193 2.49 -1.50 -6.44
CA LYS A 193 3.72 -2.31 -6.36
C LYS A 193 3.75 -3.16 -5.10
N ILE A 194 3.47 -2.57 -3.94
CA ILE A 194 3.47 -3.24 -2.64
C ILE A 194 2.35 -4.28 -2.56
N GLY A 195 1.14 -3.95 -3.00
CA GLY A 195 -0.04 -4.83 -2.92
C GLY A 195 0.21 -6.25 -3.45
N PRO A 196 0.53 -6.43 -4.76
CA PRO A 196 0.75 -7.76 -5.32
C PRO A 196 2.00 -8.44 -4.76
N ALA A 197 3.09 -7.69 -4.53
CA ALA A 197 4.35 -8.25 -4.05
C ALA A 197 4.19 -8.87 -2.65
N ILE A 198 3.59 -8.14 -1.72
CA ILE A 198 3.37 -8.58 -0.35
C ILE A 198 2.29 -9.67 -0.28
N ALA A 199 1.22 -9.57 -1.07
CA ALA A 199 0.18 -10.61 -1.11
C ALA A 199 0.77 -11.98 -1.49
N THR A 200 1.69 -11.99 -2.45
CA THR A 200 2.38 -13.20 -2.93
C THR A 200 3.62 -13.58 -2.11
N GLY A 201 3.94 -12.86 -1.03
CA GLY A 201 5.01 -13.22 -0.09
C GLY A 201 6.42 -12.82 -0.53
N ASN A 202 6.55 -11.90 -1.49
CA ASN A 202 7.84 -11.30 -1.85
C ASN A 202 8.32 -10.30 -0.77
N VAL A 203 9.55 -9.82 -0.93
CA VAL A 203 10.15 -8.76 -0.12
C VAL A 203 10.69 -7.64 -1.00
#